data_AF-X1V543-F1
#
_entry.id   AF-X1V543-F1
#
_cell.length_a   1.000
_cell.length_b   1.000
_cell.length_c   1.000
_cell.angle_alpha   90.00
_cell.angle_beta   90.00
_cell.angle_gamma   90.00
#
_symmetry.space_group_name_H-M   'P 1'
#
loop_
_entity.id
_entity.type
_entity.pdbx_description
1 polymer ?
#
loop_
_entity_poly.entity_id
_entity_poly.type
_entity_poly.pdbx_seq_one_letter_code
_entity_poly.pdbx_strand_id
1 'polypeptide(L)'
;MNEKRTNNLTYKELMEKTKYSVTLNYFGFDYKVYSNNIKDIDRINYIYKHFKSSSKSFVLNIFLLSEGNSLQENLMIPNSEFHIYYRSNNDDVEEWIFPDTPFPPCSLPPLEGKFIILHGMAFISSRNKAIVAVAPSLTGKSTLMIEMARRGFKVLSDDLL
;
A
#
# COMPACT_ATOMS: atom_id res chain seq x y z
N MET A 1 12.82 4.61 11.95
CA MET A 1 14.04 3.84 11.61
C MET A 1 13.59 2.41 11.60
N ASN A 2 13.35 1.82 10.42
CA ASN A 2 12.71 0.51 10.31
C ASN A 2 13.78 -0.57 10.29
N GLU A 3 13.73 -1.50 11.23
CA GLU A 3 14.65 -2.62 11.29
C GLU A 3 14.23 -3.66 10.25
N LYS A 4 15.08 -3.85 9.23
CA LYS A 4 15.02 -5.04 8.38
C LYS A 4 15.47 -6.21 9.24
N ARG A 5 14.53 -7.01 9.77
CA ARG A 5 14.83 -8.23 10.52
C ARG A 5 14.75 -9.42 9.56
N THR A 6 15.75 -10.28 9.59
CA THR A 6 15.75 -11.53 8.83
C THR A 6 15.06 -12.59 9.69
N ASN A 7 13.74 -12.69 9.65
CA ASN A 7 13.05 -13.88 10.17
C ASN A 7 13.21 -15.05 9.19
N ASN A 8 13.44 -16.25 9.73
CA ASN A 8 13.82 -17.48 9.04
C ASN A 8 12.63 -18.22 8.35
N LEU A 9 11.59 -17.53 7.88
CA LEU A 9 10.50 -18.22 7.16
C LEU A 9 10.84 -18.32 5.67
N THR A 10 10.96 -19.55 5.19
CA THR A 10 11.15 -19.85 3.78
C THR A 10 9.89 -19.57 2.97
N TYR A 11 10.05 -19.35 1.67
CA TYR A 11 8.92 -19.22 0.74
C TYR A 11 7.95 -20.40 0.82
N LYS A 12 8.47 -21.62 0.99
CA LYS A 12 7.65 -22.83 1.11
C LYS A 12 6.76 -22.78 2.35
N GLU A 13 7.33 -22.40 3.50
CA GLU A 13 6.57 -22.28 4.76
C GLU A 13 5.50 -21.18 4.69
N LEU A 14 5.80 -20.06 4.03
CA LEU A 14 4.80 -18.99 3.83
C LEU A 14 3.63 -19.44 2.94
N MET A 15 3.91 -20.19 1.88
CA MET A 15 2.87 -20.78 1.03
C MET A 15 2.01 -21.81 1.76
N GLU A 16 2.58 -22.58 2.71
CA GLU A 16 1.82 -23.53 3.52
C GLU A 16 0.94 -22.82 4.58
N LYS A 17 1.41 -21.68 5.10
CA LYS A 17 0.69 -20.90 6.12
C LYS A 17 -0.42 -20.01 5.56
N THR A 18 -0.38 -19.67 4.27
CA THR A 18 -1.36 -18.79 3.63
C THR A 18 -2.32 -19.58 2.73
N LYS A 19 -3.63 -19.30 2.83
CA LYS A 19 -4.68 -20.08 2.16
C LYS A 19 -5.46 -19.29 1.11
N TYR A 20 -5.48 -17.97 1.27
CA TYR A 20 -6.27 -17.06 0.43
C TYR A 20 -5.33 -16.13 -0.31
N SER A 21 -5.72 -15.72 -1.52
CA SER A 21 -4.90 -14.80 -2.31
C SER A 21 -5.72 -13.87 -3.19
N VAL A 22 -5.10 -12.76 -3.57
CA VAL A 22 -5.60 -11.80 -4.56
C VAL A 22 -4.45 -11.25 -5.39
N THR A 23 -4.68 -11.09 -6.68
CA THR A 23 -3.76 -10.39 -7.58
C THR A 23 -4.26 -8.97 -7.80
N LEU A 24 -3.38 -7.99 -7.60
CA LEU A 24 -3.61 -6.58 -7.82
C LEU A 24 -2.65 -6.05 -8.89
N ASN A 25 -3.11 -5.09 -9.67
CA ASN A 25 -2.32 -4.28 -10.58
C ASN A 25 -2.02 -2.92 -9.92
N TYR A 26 -0.99 -2.89 -9.09
CA TYR A 26 -0.61 -1.67 -8.39
C TYR A 26 0.48 -0.95 -9.18
N PHE A 27 0.19 0.28 -9.63
CA PHE A 27 1.08 1.06 -10.51
C PHE A 27 1.56 0.35 -11.79
N GLY A 28 0.73 -0.53 -12.37
CA GLY A 28 1.09 -1.27 -13.59
C GLY A 28 1.99 -2.50 -13.35
N PHE A 29 2.07 -2.99 -12.11
CA PHE A 29 2.77 -4.21 -11.76
C PHE A 29 1.84 -5.17 -11.03
N ASP A 30 2.10 -6.48 -11.18
CA ASP A 30 1.29 -7.52 -10.54
C ASP A 30 1.80 -7.78 -9.11
N TYR A 31 0.94 -7.52 -8.14
CA TYR A 31 1.13 -7.80 -6.73
C TYR A 31 0.25 -8.99 -6.36
N LYS A 32 0.85 -10.11 -5.97
CA LYS A 32 0.13 -11.26 -5.43
C LYS A 32 0.17 -11.19 -3.92
N VAL A 33 -0.97 -10.90 -3.32
CA VAL A 33 -1.10 -10.90 -1.87
C VAL A 33 -1.69 -12.22 -1.42
N TYR A 34 -1.05 -12.84 -0.43
CA TYR A 34 -1.46 -14.07 0.22
C TYR A 34 -1.74 -13.77 1.69
N SER A 35 -2.78 -14.39 2.24
CA SER A 35 -3.10 -14.29 3.66
C SER A 35 -3.59 -15.62 4.23
N ASN A 36 -3.37 -15.82 5.53
CA ASN A 36 -3.99 -16.88 6.31
C ASN A 36 -5.44 -16.56 6.71
N ASN A 37 -5.92 -15.33 6.47
CA ASN A 37 -7.23 -14.82 6.87
C ASN A 37 -8.01 -14.25 5.67
N ILE A 38 -9.22 -14.77 5.41
CA ILE A 38 -10.05 -14.33 4.28
C ILE A 38 -10.50 -12.87 4.39
N LYS A 39 -10.72 -12.37 5.61
CA LYS A 39 -11.16 -10.97 5.83
C LYS A 39 -10.12 -9.97 5.32
N ASP A 40 -8.84 -10.32 5.40
CA ASP A 40 -7.75 -9.48 4.89
C ASP A 40 -7.83 -9.36 3.37
N ILE A 41 -8.06 -10.48 2.69
CA ILE A 41 -8.24 -10.53 1.23
C ILE A 41 -9.51 -9.79 0.80
N ASP A 42 -10.63 -9.96 1.49
CA ASP A 42 -11.88 -9.26 1.19
C ASP A 42 -11.71 -7.73 1.32
N ARG A 43 -10.99 -7.28 2.34
CA ARG A 43 -10.71 -5.87 2.56
C ARG A 43 -9.77 -5.30 1.50
N ILE A 44 -8.70 -6.01 1.18
CA ILE A 44 -7.80 -5.64 0.08
C ILE A 44 -8.58 -5.56 -1.23
N ASN A 45 -9.43 -6.54 -1.51
CA ASN A 45 -10.32 -6.53 -2.66
C ASN A 45 -11.24 -5.30 -2.70
N TYR A 46 -11.77 -4.89 -1.55
CA TYR A 46 -12.64 -3.72 -1.45
C TYR A 46 -11.88 -2.41 -1.68
N ILE A 47 -10.76 -2.21 -0.99
CA ILE A 47 -9.95 -0.98 -1.06
C ILE A 47 -9.35 -0.82 -2.46
N TYR A 48 -8.81 -1.90 -3.03
CA TYR A 48 -8.05 -1.89 -4.28
C TYR A 48 -8.84 -2.41 -5.48
N LYS A 49 -10.18 -2.40 -5.41
CA LYS A 49 -11.06 -2.90 -6.50
C LYS A 49 -10.80 -2.30 -7.88
N HIS A 50 -10.25 -1.08 -7.94
CA HIS A 50 -9.92 -0.38 -9.19
C HIS A 50 -8.55 -0.73 -9.76
N PHE A 51 -7.71 -1.40 -8.97
CA PHE A 51 -6.39 -1.89 -9.35
C PHE A 51 -6.48 -3.38 -9.74
N LYS A 52 -7.53 -3.78 -10.44
CA LYS A 52 -7.72 -5.17 -10.91
C LYS A 52 -7.52 -5.23 -12.42
N SER A 53 -6.32 -5.58 -12.85
CA SER A 53 -6.00 -5.85 -14.27
C SER A 53 -4.70 -6.67 -14.36
N SER A 54 -4.33 -7.11 -15.55
CA SER A 54 -3.06 -7.83 -15.77
C SER A 54 -2.05 -6.90 -16.44
N SER A 55 -0.84 -6.72 -15.88
CA SER A 55 0.28 -6.19 -16.66
C SER A 55 1.67 -6.68 -16.23
N LYS A 56 2.50 -6.86 -17.26
CA LYS A 56 3.93 -7.21 -17.40
C LYS A 56 4.77 -7.75 -16.21
N SER A 57 5.40 -8.89 -16.52
CA SER A 57 6.75 -9.45 -16.19
C SER A 57 7.34 -9.42 -14.79
N PHE A 58 6.82 -8.63 -13.84
CA PHE A 58 7.33 -8.57 -12.47
C PHE A 58 6.20 -8.90 -11.50
N VAL A 59 6.41 -9.91 -10.66
CA VAL A 59 5.43 -10.31 -9.64
C VAL A 59 6.04 -10.15 -8.26
N LEU A 60 5.41 -9.31 -7.45
CA LEU A 60 5.75 -9.20 -6.04
C LEU A 60 4.78 -10.06 -5.22
N ASN A 61 5.32 -11.06 -4.53
CA ASN A 61 4.52 -11.87 -3.60
C ASN A 61 4.57 -11.20 -2.23
N ILE A 62 3.41 -10.94 -1.64
CA ILE A 62 3.25 -10.35 -0.30
C ILE A 62 2.50 -11.36 0.55
N PHE A 63 3.04 -11.72 1.71
CA PHE A 63 2.42 -12.63 2.65
C PHE A 63 2.06 -11.88 3.93
N LEU A 64 0.78 -11.95 4.27
CA LEU A 64 0.23 -11.40 5.51
C LEU A 64 -0.06 -12.57 6.45
N LEU A 65 0.68 -12.63 7.56
CA LEU A 65 0.46 -13.59 8.63
C LEU A 65 -0.17 -12.87 9.81
N SER A 66 -1.47 -13.08 10.01
CA SER A 66 -2.21 -12.51 11.12
C SER A 66 -2.25 -13.53 12.26
N GLU A 67 -1.47 -13.32 13.33
CA GLU A 67 -1.62 -14.07 14.59
C GLU A 67 -2.80 -13.48 15.39
N GLY A 68 -4.01 -13.76 14.94
CA GLY A 68 -5.25 -13.31 15.58
C GLY A 68 -6.01 -12.25 14.79
N ASN A 69 -6.19 -11.08 15.39
CA ASN A 69 -7.05 -9.99 14.93
C ASN A 69 -6.76 -9.56 13.46
N SER A 70 -7.82 -9.21 12.73
CA SER A 70 -7.81 -8.83 11.31
C SER A 70 -7.04 -7.53 11.03
N LEU A 71 -6.71 -7.25 9.75
CA LEU A 71 -6.08 -5.99 9.30
C LEU A 71 -6.68 -4.72 9.93
N GLN A 72 -7.98 -4.69 10.17
CA GLN A 72 -8.67 -3.53 10.73
C GLN A 72 -8.46 -3.38 12.23
N GLU A 73 -8.38 -4.47 12.96
CA GLU A 73 -8.17 -4.46 14.40
C GLU A 73 -6.72 -4.07 14.71
N ASN A 74 -5.76 -4.52 13.90
CA ASN A 74 -4.38 -4.07 13.99
C ASN A 74 -4.26 -2.55 13.72
N LEU A 75 -4.84 -2.02 12.63
CA LEU A 75 -4.86 -0.56 12.38
C LEU A 75 -5.52 0.28 13.49
N MET A 76 -6.32 -0.33 14.37
CA MET A 76 -7.01 0.32 15.49
C MET A 76 -6.35 0.05 16.86
N ILE A 77 -5.38 -0.88 16.92
CA ILE A 77 -4.61 -1.20 18.13
C ILE A 77 -3.28 -0.43 18.04
N PRO A 78 -3.03 0.52 18.95
CA PRO A 78 -1.72 1.17 19.02
C PRO A 78 -0.62 0.11 19.20
N ASN A 79 0.40 0.15 18.36
CA ASN A 79 1.55 -0.77 18.34
C ASN A 79 1.29 -2.20 17.80
N SER A 80 0.23 -2.44 17.03
CA SER A 80 0.20 -3.68 16.23
C SER A 80 1.18 -3.57 15.06
N GLU A 81 2.05 -4.55 14.91
CA GLU A 81 3.02 -4.61 13.84
C GLU A 81 2.51 -5.55 12.73
N PHE A 82 2.44 -5.07 11.49
CA PHE A 82 2.22 -5.95 10.36
C PHE A 82 3.54 -6.60 9.97
N HIS A 83 3.62 -7.92 10.15
CA HIS A 83 4.69 -8.73 9.57
C HIS A 83 4.35 -9.04 8.13
N ILE A 84 5.02 -8.34 7.22
CA ILE A 84 4.82 -8.44 5.78
C ILE A 84 6.04 -9.14 5.22
N TYR A 85 5.88 -10.38 4.78
CA TYR A 85 6.95 -11.06 4.05
C TYR A 85 6.78 -10.79 2.57
N TYR A 86 7.86 -10.45 1.88
CA TYR A 86 7.80 -10.22 0.45
C TYR A 86 8.95 -10.87 -0.30
N ARG A 87 8.68 -11.13 -1.58
CA ARG A 87 9.67 -11.66 -2.52
C ARG A 87 9.43 -11.08 -3.91
N SER A 88 10.48 -10.49 -4.46
CA SER A 88 10.57 -10.13 -5.88
C SER A 88 10.99 -11.38 -6.66
N ASN A 89 10.16 -11.83 -7.61
CA ASN A 89 10.51 -12.95 -8.50
C ASN A 89 11.10 -14.18 -7.77
N ASN A 90 12.37 -14.52 -8.08
CA ASN A 90 13.11 -15.65 -7.52
C ASN A 90 14.07 -15.26 -6.39
N ASP A 91 14.03 -14.02 -5.90
CA ASP A 91 14.94 -13.51 -4.86
C ASP A 91 14.66 -14.17 -3.50
N ASP A 92 15.48 -13.89 -2.49
CA ASP A 92 15.20 -14.37 -1.13
C ASP A 92 13.96 -13.69 -0.53
N VAL A 93 13.33 -14.37 0.43
CA VAL A 93 12.20 -13.79 1.18
C VAL A 93 12.74 -12.76 2.16
N GLU A 94 12.18 -11.56 2.12
CA GLU A 94 12.49 -10.49 3.06
C GLU A 94 11.29 -10.21 3.97
N GLU A 95 11.53 -9.81 5.21
CA GLU A 95 10.49 -9.39 6.15
C GLU A 95 10.52 -7.86 6.30
N TRP A 96 9.33 -7.28 6.27
CA TRP A 96 9.07 -5.89 6.54
C TRP A 96 8.08 -5.79 7.69
N ILE A 97 8.41 -4.98 8.69
CA ILE A 97 7.52 -4.67 9.80
C ILE A 97 7.03 -3.23 9.64
N PHE A 98 5.72 -3.04 9.44
CA PHE A 98 5.14 -1.70 9.34
C PHE A 98 3.85 -1.57 10.16
N PRO A 99 3.58 -0.40 10.75
CA PRO A 99 2.34 -0.18 11.49
C PRO A 99 1.14 0.16 10.60
N ASP A 100 1.34 0.80 9.44
CA ASP A 100 0.24 1.53 8.77
C ASP A 100 -0.23 0.97 7.41
N THR A 101 0.56 0.13 6.75
CA THR A 101 0.22 -0.41 5.42
C THR A 101 0.75 -1.82 5.21
N PRO A 102 -0.05 -2.73 4.60
CA PRO A 102 0.39 -4.07 4.21
C PRO A 102 1.22 -4.07 2.91
N PHE A 103 1.38 -2.92 2.24
CA PHE A 103 2.16 -2.83 1.01
C PHE A 103 3.63 -2.47 1.28
N PRO A 104 4.56 -3.09 0.53
CA PRO A 104 5.96 -2.73 0.56
C PRO A 104 6.13 -1.27 0.10
N PRO A 105 7.16 -0.57 0.60
CA PRO A 105 7.43 0.80 0.20
C PRO A 105 7.71 0.91 -1.31
N CYS A 106 7.47 2.10 -1.86
CA CYS A 106 7.88 2.42 -3.22
C CYS A 106 9.41 2.47 -3.42
N SER A 107 10.21 2.34 -2.35
CA SER A 107 11.67 2.22 -2.43
C SER A 107 12.14 0.83 -2.84
N LEU A 108 11.25 -0.15 -3.01
CA LEU A 108 11.61 -1.50 -3.43
C LEU A 108 11.32 -1.71 -4.93
N PRO A 109 12.08 -2.60 -5.60
CA PRO A 109 11.71 -3.07 -6.93
C PRO A 109 10.27 -3.61 -6.96
N PRO A 110 9.48 -3.29 -8.00
CA PRO A 110 9.88 -2.62 -9.24
C PRO A 110 9.65 -1.11 -9.20
N LEU A 111 9.26 -0.54 -8.06
CA LEU A 111 8.89 0.87 -7.90
C LEU A 111 10.08 1.78 -7.59
N GLU A 112 11.19 1.19 -7.14
CA GLU A 112 12.42 1.90 -6.79
C GLU A 112 12.82 2.89 -7.89
N GLY A 113 12.98 4.16 -7.51
CA GLY A 113 13.37 5.24 -8.42
C GLY A 113 12.34 5.63 -9.48
N LYS A 114 11.14 5.03 -9.51
CA LYS A 114 10.09 5.33 -10.50
C LYS A 114 9.10 6.39 -10.05
N PHE A 115 8.89 6.52 -8.75
CA PHE A 115 7.90 7.44 -8.18
C PHE A 115 8.55 8.35 -7.15
N ILE A 116 8.16 9.62 -7.17
CA ILE A 116 8.43 10.57 -6.10
C ILE A 116 7.12 10.69 -5.34
N ILE A 117 7.10 10.22 -4.09
CA ILE A 117 5.95 10.39 -3.21
C ILE A 117 6.05 11.76 -2.55
N LEU A 118 5.02 12.58 -2.70
CA LEU A 118 4.94 13.89 -2.06
C LEU A 118 3.83 13.88 -1.02
N HIS A 119 4.13 14.37 0.18
CA HIS A 119 3.09 14.65 1.16
C HIS A 119 2.41 15.98 0.81
N GLY A 120 1.20 15.92 0.25
CA GLY A 120 0.53 17.08 -0.31
C GLY A 120 -0.89 16.79 -0.75
N MET A 121 -1.49 17.77 -1.40
CA MET A 121 -2.85 17.66 -1.97
C MET A 121 -2.81 18.06 -3.44
N ALA A 122 -3.67 17.44 -4.25
CA ALA A 122 -3.82 17.82 -5.65
C ALA A 122 -5.28 18.07 -6.01
N PHE A 123 -5.48 19.06 -6.89
CA PHE A 123 -6.80 19.42 -7.41
C PHE A 123 -6.74 19.82 -8.88
N ILE A 124 -7.84 19.62 -9.60
CA ILE A 124 -8.05 20.12 -10.95
C ILE A 124 -8.77 21.46 -10.86
N SER A 125 -8.15 22.49 -11.42
CA SER A 125 -8.74 23.80 -11.60
C SER A 125 -9.91 23.80 -12.60
N SER A 126 -10.73 24.85 -12.55
CA SER A 126 -11.78 25.11 -13.55
C SER A 126 -11.26 25.19 -14.99
N ARG A 127 -9.96 25.43 -15.19
CA ARG A 127 -9.28 25.42 -16.50
C ARG A 127 -8.67 24.06 -16.85
N ASN A 128 -9.09 22.99 -16.18
CA ASN A 128 -8.60 21.62 -16.36
C ASN A 128 -7.08 21.45 -16.16
N LYS A 129 -6.46 22.29 -15.31
CA LYS A 129 -5.05 22.14 -14.91
C LYS A 129 -4.95 21.46 -13.56
N ALA A 130 -4.08 20.47 -13.43
CA ALA A 130 -3.69 19.89 -12.15
C ALA A 130 -2.80 20.89 -11.38
N ILE A 131 -3.14 21.11 -10.12
CA ILE A 131 -2.38 21.94 -9.19
C ILE A 131 -2.05 21.06 -8.00
N VAL A 132 -0.76 21.06 -7.65
CA VAL A 132 -0.21 20.32 -6.51
C VAL A 132 0.19 21.34 -5.45
N ALA A 133 -0.30 21.18 -4.23
CA ALA A 133 0.10 21.97 -3.08
C ALA A 133 0.83 21.07 -2.08
N VAL A 134 2.13 21.34 -1.92
CA VAL A 134 2.99 20.65 -0.97
C VAL A 134 3.27 21.60 0.19
N ALA A 135 2.96 21.14 1.40
CA ALA A 135 3.23 21.89 2.63
C ALA A 135 3.42 20.92 3.80
N PRO A 136 4.16 21.31 4.86
CA PRO A 136 4.29 20.52 6.07
C PRO A 136 2.95 20.06 6.67
N SER A 137 2.98 19.03 7.51
CA SER A 137 1.78 18.58 8.24
C SER A 137 1.20 19.71 9.10
N LEU A 138 -0.12 19.67 9.33
CA LEU A 138 -0.85 20.66 10.16
C LEU A 138 -0.87 22.11 9.61
N THR A 139 -0.51 22.32 8.35
CA THR A 139 -0.57 23.65 7.70
C THR A 139 -1.94 23.98 7.07
N GLY A 140 -2.96 23.15 7.31
CA GLY A 140 -4.31 23.37 6.80
C GLY A 140 -4.55 22.89 5.37
N LYS A 141 -3.75 21.94 4.85
CA LYS A 141 -3.94 21.32 3.53
C LYS A 141 -5.36 20.78 3.33
N SER A 142 -5.85 19.96 4.25
CA SER A 142 -7.21 19.41 4.17
C SER A 142 -8.28 20.51 4.23
N THR A 143 -8.07 21.56 5.02
CA THR A 143 -8.96 22.74 5.06
C THR A 143 -8.99 23.47 3.72
N LEU A 144 -7.82 23.70 3.11
CA LEU A 144 -7.71 24.29 1.78
C LEU A 144 -8.39 23.42 0.73
N MET A 145 -8.27 22.10 0.83
CA MET A 145 -8.91 21.16 -0.10
C MET A 145 -10.43 21.28 -0.05
N ILE A 146 -11.01 21.32 1.16
CA ILE A 146 -12.45 21.50 1.35
C ILE A 146 -12.91 22.82 0.71
N GLU A 147 -12.18 23.91 0.92
CA GLU A 147 -12.53 25.20 0.35
C GLU A 147 -12.42 25.23 -1.17
N MET A 148 -11.38 24.62 -1.75
CA MET A 148 -11.24 24.50 -3.21
C MET A 148 -12.37 23.66 -3.81
N ALA A 149 -12.73 22.54 -3.18
CA ALA A 149 -13.85 21.71 -3.60
C ALA A 149 -15.17 22.50 -3.61
N ARG A 150 -15.43 23.31 -2.56
CA ARG A 150 -16.59 24.21 -2.50
C ARG A 150 -16.62 25.24 -3.62
N ARG A 151 -15.45 25.67 -4.12
CA ARG A 151 -15.30 26.60 -5.24
C ARG A 151 -15.35 25.92 -6.62
N GLY A 152 -15.71 24.64 -6.68
CA GLY A 152 -15.89 23.90 -7.93
C GLY A 152 -14.61 23.28 -8.50
N PHE A 153 -13.52 23.24 -7.73
CA PHE A 153 -12.34 22.46 -8.09
C PHE A 153 -12.62 20.97 -7.86
N LYS A 154 -12.03 20.10 -8.68
CA LYS A 154 -12.13 18.65 -8.48
C LYS A 154 -10.94 18.17 -7.67
N VAL A 155 -11.20 17.45 -6.58
CA VAL A 155 -10.13 16.82 -5.79
C VAL A 155 -9.52 15.67 -6.58
N LEU A 156 -8.19 15.60 -6.61
CA LEU A 156 -7.43 14.49 -7.19
C LEU A 156 -6.90 13.55 -6.11
N SER A 157 -6.24 14.11 -5.08
CA SER A 157 -5.69 13.35 -3.96
C SER A 157 -5.53 14.24 -2.73
N ASP A 158 -5.56 13.61 -1.54
CA ASP A 158 -5.24 14.21 -0.25
C ASP A 158 -4.15 13.37 0.42
N ASP A 159 -3.32 14.02 1.24
CA ASP A 159 -2.16 13.50 1.97
C ASP A 159 -1.02 12.86 1.17
N LEU A 160 -1.27 12.05 0.15
CA LEU A 160 -0.23 11.36 -0.63
C LEU A 160 -0.43 11.59 -2.12
N LEU A 161 0.63 12.04 -2.79
CA LEU A 161 0.73 12.28 -4.23
C LEU A 161 1.86 11.46 -4.83
#